data_AF-A0A8J8BAM5-F1
#
_entry.id   AF-A0A8J8BAM5-F1
#
_cell.length_a   1.000
_cell.length_b   1.000
_cell.length_c   1.000
_cell.angle_alpha   90.00
_cell.angle_beta   90.00
_cell.angle_gamma   90.00
#
_symmetry.space_group_name_H-M   'P 1'
#
loop_
_entity.id
_entity.type
_entity.pdbx_description
1 polymer ?
#
loop_
_entity_poly.entity_id
_entity_poly.type
_entity_poly.pdbx_seq_one_letter_code
_entity_poly.pdbx_strand_id
1 'polypeptide(L)' 'AEAPEHLALAGRLRLAHRQASLEELGALAEPPLTKDAVAGRIRRLLALADRRAVELGVPGTEASLTPELFVDAGVGAD' A
#
# COMPACT_ATOMS: atom_id res chain seq x y z
N ALA A 1 -8.19 7.03 -15.03
CA ALA A 1 -7.51 8.23 -14.51
C ALA A 1 -6.23 7.81 -13.82
N GLU A 2 -5.21 8.67 -13.82
CA GLU A 2 -3.98 8.45 -13.05
C GLU A 2 -4.23 8.63 -11.54
N ALA A 3 -3.42 7.99 -10.70
CA ALA A 3 -3.59 8.09 -9.25
C ALA A 3 -3.20 9.48 -8.72
N PRO A 4 -3.88 10.02 -7.69
CA PRO A 4 -3.47 11.25 -7.04
C PRO A 4 -2.00 11.21 -6.59
N GLU A 5 -1.25 12.29 -6.85
CA GLU A 5 0.20 12.30 -6.69
C GLU A 5 0.68 11.89 -5.30
N HIS A 6 0.02 12.38 -4.25
CA HIS A 6 0.38 12.05 -2.86
C HIS A 6 0.19 10.56 -2.51
N LEU A 7 -0.70 9.84 -3.23
CA LEU A 7 -0.84 8.39 -3.10
C LEU A 7 0.24 7.67 -3.91
N ALA A 8 0.46 8.10 -5.16
CA ALA A 8 1.48 7.54 -6.02
C ALA A 8 2.88 7.67 -5.41
N LEU A 9 3.17 8.81 -4.77
CA LEU A 9 4.43 9.04 -4.04
C LEU A 9 4.63 8.02 -2.91
N ALA A 10 3.59 7.75 -2.10
CA ALA A 10 3.67 6.76 -1.03
C ALA A 10 3.91 5.34 -1.58
N GLY A 11 3.28 4.99 -2.70
CA GLY A 11 3.53 3.73 -3.41
C GLY A 11 4.97 3.61 -3.91
N ARG A 12 5.48 4.66 -4.57
CA ARG A 12 6.87 4.72 -5.04
C ARG A 12 7.87 4.61 -3.89
N LEU A 13 7.62 5.30 -2.78
CA LEU A 13 8.50 5.26 -1.62
C LEU A 13 8.55 3.87 -0.98
N ARG A 14 7.38 3.21 -0.84
CA ARG A 14 7.32 1.81 -0.38
C ARG A 14 8.08 0.86 -1.31
N LEU A 15 7.97 1.04 -2.63
CA LEU A 15 8.68 0.20 -3.61
C LEU A 15 10.20 0.43 -3.57
N ALA A 16 10.63 1.68 -3.39
CA ALA A 16 12.05 2.04 -3.26
C ALA A 16 12.66 1.49 -1.95
N HIS A 17 11.89 1.46 -0.87
CA HIS A 17 12.35 1.07 0.46
C HIS A 17 11.50 -0.08 1.03
N ARG A 18 11.50 -1.24 0.36
CA ARG A 18 10.62 -2.38 0.69
C ARG A 18 10.72 -2.86 2.15
N GLN A 19 11.93 -2.83 2.70
CA GLN A 19 12.23 -3.29 4.06
C GLN A 19 12.03 -2.21 5.13
N ALA A 20 11.78 -0.95 4.73
CA ALA A 20 11.57 0.12 5.68
C ALA A 20 10.22 -0.03 6.41
N SER A 21 10.26 0.26 7.70
CA SER A 21 9.07 0.45 8.52
C SER A 21 8.25 1.64 8.04
N LEU A 22 6.98 1.73 8.45
CA LEU A 22 6.13 2.88 8.11
C LEU A 22 6.65 4.20 8.71
N GLU A 23 7.35 4.13 9.84
CA GLU A 23 7.96 5.29 10.49
C GLU A 23 9.17 5.79 9.69
N GLU A 24 10.05 4.89 9.26
CA GLU A 24 11.19 5.23 8.38
C GLU A 24 10.70 5.79 7.04
N LEU A 25 9.66 5.19 6.45
CA LEU A 25 9.04 5.75 5.23
C LEU A 25 8.45 7.14 5.48
N GLY A 26 7.87 7.38 6.65
CA GLY A 26 7.37 8.68 7.05
C GLY A 26 8.47 9.74 7.10
N ALA A 27 9.62 9.38 7.67
CA ALA A 27 10.79 10.25 7.77
C ALA A 27 11.47 10.52 6.40
N LEU A 28 11.40 9.58 5.45
CA LEU A 28 11.96 9.72 4.10
C LEU A 28 11.09 10.56 3.15
N ALA A 29 9.83 10.83 3.51
CA ALA A 29 8.94 11.64 2.69
C ALA A 29 9.28 13.14 2.80
N GLU A 30 9.02 13.89 1.73
CA GLU A 30 9.16 15.35 1.70
C GLU A 30 7.80 15.99 1.30
N PRO A 31 7.13 16.73 2.20
CA PRO A 31 7.46 16.91 3.62
C PRO A 31 7.32 15.60 4.43
N PRO A 32 8.02 15.49 5.60
CA PRO A 32 7.92 14.31 6.46
C PRO A 32 6.49 14.01 6.87
N LEU A 33 6.17 12.71 6.96
CA LEU A 33 4.84 12.21 7.28
C LEU A 33 4.89 11.33 8.52
N THR A 34 3.76 11.22 9.20
CA THR A 34 3.60 10.20 10.25
C THR A 34 3.42 8.81 9.62
N LYS A 35 3.77 7.76 10.38
CA LYS A 35 3.55 6.35 9.97
C LYS A 35 2.10 6.09 9.55
N ASP A 36 1.13 6.72 10.23
CA ASP A 36 -0.30 6.53 9.98
C ASP A 36 -0.74 7.24 8.69
N ALA A 37 -0.15 8.40 8.39
CA ALA A 37 -0.39 9.09 7.13
C ALA A 37 0.14 8.27 5.94
N VAL A 38 1.34 7.69 6.05
CA VAL A 38 1.89 6.78 5.03
C VAL A 38 1.00 5.56 4.86
N ALA A 39 0.62 4.89 5.95
CA ALA A 39 -0.24 3.71 5.92
C ALA A 39 -1.59 4.02 5.27
N GLY A 40 -2.21 5.15 5.63
CA GLY A 40 -3.46 5.60 5.03
C GLY A 40 -3.35 5.89 3.53
N ARG A 41 -2.23 6.47 3.08
CA ARG A 41 -1.98 6.72 1.65
C ARG A 41 -1.80 5.42 0.86
N ILE A 42 -1.03 4.46 1.39
CA ILE A 42 -0.83 3.16 0.74
C ILE A 42 -2.17 2.40 0.64
N ARG A 43 -2.96 2.33 1.72
CA ARG A 43 -4.28 1.68 1.69
C ARG A 43 -5.23 2.32 0.67
N ARG A 44 -5.28 3.66 0.61
CA ARG A 44 -6.11 4.36 -0.38
C ARG A 44 -5.62 4.15 -1.82
N LEU A 45 -4.30 4.00 -2.02
CA LEU A 45 -3.73 3.67 -3.33
C LEU A 45 -4.18 2.27 -3.78
N LEU A 46 -4.08 1.27 -2.91
CA LEU A 46 -4.53 -0.10 -3.19
C LEU A 46 -6.03 -0.13 -3.51
N ALA A 47 -6.87 0.53 -2.70
CA ALA A 47 -8.30 0.60 -2.96
C ALA A 47 -8.65 1.31 -4.30
N LEU A 48 -7.82 2.28 -4.73
CA LEU A 48 -7.97 2.90 -6.05
C LEU A 48 -7.60 1.92 -7.18
N ALA A 49 -6.53 1.15 -6.99
CA ALA A 49 -6.13 0.10 -7.93
C ALA A 49 -7.21 -0.99 -8.05
N ASP A 50 -7.82 -1.42 -6.93
CA ASP A 50 -8.89 -2.42 -6.93
C ASP A 50 -10.14 -1.93 -7.68
N ARG A 51 -10.57 -0.68 -7.45
CA ARG A 51 -11.69 -0.10 -8.22
C ARG A 51 -11.38 -0.09 -9.71
N ARG A 52 -10.15 0.27 -10.09
CA ARG A 52 -9.73 0.28 -11.49
C ARG A 52 -9.65 -1.13 -12.08
N ALA A 53 -9.25 -2.12 -11.29
CA ALA A 53 -9.21 -3.52 -11.69
C ALA A 53 -10.63 -4.03 -12.03
N VAL A 54 -11.62 -3.69 -11.21
CA VAL A 54 -13.04 -4.01 -11.47
C VAL A 54 -13.52 -3.39 -12.79
N GLU A 55 -13.24 -2.11 -13.03
CA GLU A 55 -13.61 -1.44 -14.29
C GLU A 55 -12.97 -2.09 -15.53
N LEU A 56 -11.78 -2.67 -15.36
CA LEU A 56 -11.02 -3.31 -16.44
C LEU A 56 -11.31 -4.81 -16.57
N GLY A 57 -12.10 -5.40 -15.66
CA GLY A 57 -12.34 -6.84 -15.62
C GLY A 57 -11.10 -7.68 -15.32
N VAL A 58 -10.12 -7.12 -14.60
CA VAL A 58 -8.89 -7.82 -14.17
C VAL A 58 -8.90 -8.07 -12.66
N PRO A 59 -8.11 -9.05 -12.15
CA PRO A 59 -8.02 -9.29 -10.71
C PRO A 59 -7.50 -8.08 -9.92
N GLY A 60 -8.01 -7.90 -8.70
CA GLY A 60 -7.57 -6.86 -7.77
C GLY A 60 -6.22 -7.16 -7.11
N THR A 61 -5.79 -6.25 -6.25
CA THR A 61 -4.46 -6.29 -5.59
C THR A 61 -4.27 -7.52 -4.70
N GLU A 62 -5.32 -7.99 -4.03
CA GLU A 62 -5.28 -9.18 -3.17
C GLU A 62 -4.99 -10.48 -3.93
N ALA A 63 -5.27 -10.53 -5.24
CA ALA A 63 -4.97 -11.70 -6.06
C ALA A 63 -3.47 -11.99 -6.17
N SER A 64 -2.61 -11.03 -5.79
CA SER A 64 -1.16 -11.19 -5.75
C SER A 64 -0.64 -11.74 -4.41
N LEU A 65 -1.51 -11.94 -3.42
CA LEU A 65 -1.12 -12.46 -2.10
C LEU A 65 -1.06 -13.98 -2.13
N THR A 66 0.07 -14.55 -1.68
CA THR A 66 0.19 -16.00 -1.47
C THR A 66 -0.38 -16.38 -0.10
N PRO A 67 -0.89 -17.62 0.08
CA PRO A 67 -1.35 -18.13 1.37
C PRO A 67 -0.29 -17.98 2.50
N GLU A 68 0.99 -18.08 2.15
CA GLU A 68 2.12 -17.92 3.08
C GLU A 68 2.18 -16.53 3.72
N LEU A 69 1.75 -15.48 3.02
CA LEU A 69 1.76 -14.11 3.54
C LEU A 69 0.69 -13.86 4.61
N PHE A 70 -0.36 -14.70 4.68
CA PHE A 70 -1.39 -14.59 5.70
C PHE A 70 -0.97 -15.18 7.05
N VAL A 71 0.05 -16.05 7.07
CA VAL A 71 0.51 -16.76 8.27
C VAL A 71 1.30 -15.85 9.22
N ASP A 72 1.96 -14.81 8.69
CA ASP A 72 2.72 -13.83 9.48
C ASP A 72 1.88 -12.62 9.95
N ALA A 73 0.66 -12.46 9.45
CA ALA A 73 -0.19 -11.30 9.77
C ALA A 73 -0.89 -11.40 11.14
N GLY A 74 -0.63 -12.46 11.93
CA GLY A 74 -1.23 -12.62 13.26
C GLY A 74 -2.75 -12.68 13.25
N VAL A 75 -3.38 -13.05 12.12
CA VAL A 75 -4.80 -13.39 12.07
C VAL A 75 -4.93 -14.85 12.44
N GLY A 76 -4.62 -15.15 13.71
CA GLY A 76 -5.10 -16.36 14.35
C GLY A 76 -6.61 -16.30 14.35
N ALA A 77 -7.24 -17.35 13.84
CA ALA A 77 -8.66 -17.58 14.01
C ALA A 77 -8.97 -17.59 15.51
N ASP A 78 -9.74 -16.61 15.95
CA ASP A 78 -10.66 -16.64 17.11
C ASP A 78 -11.72 -15.54 16.92
#